data_AF-A0A3B7LU59-F1
#
_entry.id   AF-A0A3B7LU59-F1
#
_cell.length_a   1.000
_cell.length_b   1.000
_cell.length_c   1.000
_cell.angle_alpha   90.00
_cell.angle_beta   90.00
_cell.angle_gamma   90.00
#
_symmetry.space_group_name_H-M   'P 1'
#
loop_
_entity.id
_entity.type
_entity.pdbx_description
1 polymer ?
#
loop_
_entity_poly.entity_id
_entity_poly.type
_entity_poly.pdbx_seq_one_letter_code
_entity_poly.pdbx_strand_id
1 'polypeptide(L)' 'MDILNRLSTQISALATGEQWIVSAQDLMISRTDFQSLSVYLSRESQSGSFSVSSTEQRANPTLTVIKH' A
#
# COMPACT_ATOMS: atom_id res chain seq x y z
N MET A 1 -4.58 7.82 -13.43
CA MET A 1 -3.46 8.57 -12.82
C MET A 1 -3.67 8.81 -11.31
N ASP A 2 -4.73 8.26 -10.69
CA ASP A 2 -5.14 8.68 -9.33
C ASP A 2 -5.07 7.61 -8.24
N ILE A 3 -4.84 6.34 -8.56
CA ILE A 3 -4.80 5.28 -7.52
C ILE A 3 -3.59 5.50 -6.58
N LEU A 4 -2.43 5.81 -7.15
CA LEU A 4 -1.20 6.12 -6.39
C LEU A 4 -1.40 7.35 -5.50
N ASN A 5 -1.98 8.41 -6.05
CA ASN A 5 -2.19 9.66 -5.33
C ASN A 5 -3.22 9.47 -4.21
N ARG A 6 -4.28 8.69 -4.45
CA ARG A 6 -5.28 8.31 -3.45
C ARG A 6 -4.68 7.45 -2.34
N LEU A 7 -3.83 6.47 -2.67
CA LEU A 7 -3.11 5.65 -1.69
C LEU A 7 -2.17 6.50 -0.85
N SER A 8 -1.34 7.35 -1.49
CA SER A 8 -0.42 8.24 -0.78
C SER A 8 -1.16 9.24 0.12
N THR A 9 -2.32 9.76 -0.33
CA THR A 9 -3.20 10.60 0.48
C THR A 9 -3.80 9.84 1.67
N GLN A 10 -4.27 8.60 1.46
CA GLN A 10 -4.77 7.74 2.53
C GLN A 10 -3.67 7.47 3.57
N ILE A 11 -2.46 7.12 3.11
CA ILE A 11 -1.31 6.87 3.98
C ILE A 11 -0.92 8.13 4.75
N SER A 12 -0.94 9.28 4.09
CA SER A 12 -0.70 10.58 4.74
C SER A 12 -1.78 10.91 5.78
N ALA A 13 -3.03 10.52 5.53
CA ALA A 13 -4.15 10.71 6.44
C ALA A 13 -4.19 9.71 7.62
N LEU A 14 -3.47 8.58 7.55
CA LEU A 14 -3.34 7.64 8.68
C LEU A 14 -2.73 8.35 9.89
N ALA A 15 -3.18 7.97 11.08
CA ALA A 15 -2.51 8.39 12.31
C ALA A 15 -1.16 7.68 12.46
N THR A 16 -0.21 8.32 13.14
CA THR A 16 1.07 7.67 13.49
C THR A 16 0.80 6.45 14.39
N GLY A 17 1.34 5.29 14.00
CA GLY A 17 1.07 3.99 14.63
C GLY A 17 -0.12 3.23 14.04
N GLU A 18 -0.87 3.83 13.12
CA GLU A 18 -2.02 3.17 12.50
C GLU A 18 -1.61 2.24 11.36
N GLN A 19 -2.26 1.09 11.31
CA GLN A 19 -2.05 0.08 10.28
C GLN A 19 -3.21 0.06 9.31
N TRP A 20 -2.90 0.18 8.02
CA TRP A 20 -3.85 0.09 6.94
C TRP A 20 -3.59 -1.16 6.11
N ILE A 21 -4.59 -2.02 5.99
CA ILE A 21 -4.50 -3.24 5.18
C ILE A 21 -5.39 -3.06 3.96
N VAL A 22 -4.80 -3.16 2.77
CA VAL A 22 -5.52 -3.01 1.50
C VAL A 22 -5.21 -4.16 0.55
N SER A 23 -6.23 -4.64 -0.17
CA SER A 23 -6.09 -5.74 -1.13
C SER A 23 -6.25 -5.25 -2.57
N ALA A 24 -5.74 -5.99 -3.55
CA ALA A 24 -6.03 -5.69 -4.96
C ALA A 24 -7.53 -5.63 -5.28
N GLN A 25 -8.31 -6.50 -4.64
CA GLN A 25 -9.77 -6.55 -4.77
C GLN A 25 -10.45 -5.31 -4.18
N ASP A 26 -9.95 -4.82 -3.05
CA ASP A 26 -10.46 -3.61 -2.38
C ASP A 26 -10.25 -2.35 -3.25
N LEU A 27 -9.10 -2.31 -3.93
CA LEU A 27 -8.74 -1.26 -4.87
C LEU A 27 -9.37 -1.43 -6.26
N MET A 28 -10.04 -2.56 -6.53
CA MET A 28 -10.56 -2.93 -7.85
C MET A 28 -9.51 -2.81 -8.97
N ILE A 29 -8.26 -3.19 -8.69
CA ILE A 29 -7.16 -3.14 -9.66
C ILE A 29 -6.65 -4.53 -10.03
N SER A 30 -5.97 -4.64 -11.17
CA SER A 30 -5.35 -5.90 -11.56
C SER A 30 -4.17 -6.25 -10.63
N ARG A 31 -3.85 -7.55 -10.58
CA ARG A 31 -2.71 -8.05 -9.80
C ARG A 31 -1.39 -7.39 -10.18
N THR A 32 -1.17 -7.12 -11.46
CA THR A 32 0.05 -6.46 -11.97
C THR A 32 0.14 -5.00 -11.51
N ASP A 33 -0.97 -4.27 -11.51
CA ASP A 33 -1.03 -2.92 -10.97
C ASP A 33 -0.75 -2.95 -9.46
N PHE A 34 -1.37 -3.88 -8.73
CA PHE A 34 -1.13 -4.05 -7.30
C PHE A 34 0.33 -4.35 -6.97
N GLN A 35 0.98 -5.24 -7.74
CA GLN A 35 2.40 -5.53 -7.58
C GLN A 35 3.27 -4.28 -7.81
N SER A 36 2.92 -3.47 -8.81
CA SER A 36 3.62 -2.21 -9.09
C SER A 36 3.46 -1.21 -7.94
N LEU A 37 2.27 -1.13 -7.34
CA LEU A 37 1.99 -0.30 -6.16
C LEU A 37 2.76 -0.77 -4.93
N SER A 38 2.77 -2.08 -4.66
CA SER A 38 3.55 -2.69 -3.59
C SER A 38 5.03 -2.28 -3.68
N VAL A 39 5.60 -2.35 -4.88
CA VAL A 39 7.00 -1.95 -5.13
C VAL A 39 7.20 -0.45 -4.94
N TYR A 40 6.29 0.37 -5.46
CA TYR A 40 6.36 1.83 -5.32
C TYR A 40 6.32 2.24 -3.84
N LEU A 41 5.32 1.75 -3.10
CA LEU A 41 5.15 2.04 -1.68
C LEU A 41 6.30 1.49 -0.84
N SER A 42 6.89 0.36 -1.23
CA SER A 42 8.10 -0.17 -0.59
C SER A 42 9.28 0.77 -0.74
N ARG A 43 9.44 1.40 -1.91
CA ARG A 43 10.47 2.43 -2.11
C ARG A 43 10.16 3.70 -1.34
N GLU A 44 8.91 4.17 -1.36
CA GLU A 44 8.50 5.38 -0.64
C GLU A 44 8.65 5.22 0.88
N SER A 45 8.42 4.00 1.40
CA SER A 45 8.64 3.65 2.81
C SER A 45 10.11 3.82 3.27
N GLN A 46 11.08 3.69 2.35
CA GLN A 46 12.50 3.93 2.66
C GLN A 46 12.77 5.40 2.99
N SER A 47 11.85 6.31 2.66
CA SER A 47 11.92 7.71 3.06
C SER A 47 11.67 7.92 4.57
N GLY A 48 11.23 6.87 5.29
CA GLY A 48 11.11 6.88 6.76
C GLY A 48 9.77 7.37 7.32
N SER A 49 8.80 7.72 6.47
CA SER A 49 7.48 8.20 6.92
C SER A 49 6.50 7.07 7.26
N PHE A 50 6.70 5.88 6.71
CA PHE A 50 5.88 4.70 6.96
C PHE A 50 6.66 3.43 6.58
N SER A 51 6.16 2.26 6.96
CA SER A 51 6.64 0.94 6.56
C SER A 51 5.56 0.22 5.78
N VAL A 52 5.95 -0.62 4.81
CA VAL A 52 5.00 -1.46 4.09
C VAL A 52 5.44 -2.92 4.06
N SER A 53 4.46 -3.80 4.13
CA SER A 53 4.61 -5.25 4.01
C SER A 53 3.60 -5.75 2.99
N SER A 54 4.10 -6.29 1.89
CA SER A 54 3.26 -6.97 0.89
C SER A 54 3.20 -8.45 1.23
N THR A 55 2.02 -9.02 1.37
CA THR A 55 1.83 -10.47 1.44
C THR A 55 1.28 -10.96 0.11
N GLU A 56 2.11 -11.70 -0.62
CA GLU A 56 1.72 -12.34 -1.86
C GLU A 56 1.07 -13.69 -1.59
N GLN A 57 -0.05 -13.69 -0.87
CA GLN A 57 -0.90 -14.88 -0.88
C GLN A 57 -1.44 -15.05 -2.30
N ARG A 58 -1.11 -16.17 -2.96
CA ARG A 58 -1.42 -16.48 -4.37
C ARG A 58 -2.88 -16.22 -4.80
N ALA A 59 -3.83 -16.19 -3.85
CA ALA A 59 -5.23 -15.90 -4.12
C ALA A 59 -5.59 -14.42 -3.92
N ASN A 60 -5.06 -13.77 -2.88
CA ASN A 60 -5.46 -12.42 -2.45
C ASN A 60 -4.22 -11.61 -2.06
N PRO A 61 -3.61 -10.87 -3.01
CA PRO A 61 -2.48 -10.02 -2.67
C PRO A 61 -2.97 -8.87 -1.78
N THR A 62 -2.36 -8.74 -0.61
CA THR A 62 -2.65 -7.74 0.41
C THR A 62 -1.39 -6.95 0.75
N LEU A 63 -1.59 -5.67 1.04
CA LEU A 63 -0.55 -4.71 1.38
C LEU A 63 -0.91 -4.14 2.74
N THR A 64 0.00 -4.26 3.68
CA THR A 64 -0.09 -3.67 5.00
C THR A 64 0.82 -2.46 5.05
N VAL A 65 0.27 -1.28 5.31
CA VAL A 65 1.01 -0.03 5.51
C VAL A 65 0.92 0.36 6.98
N ILE A 66 2.05 0.71 7.60
CA ILE A 66 2.14 1.13 9.00
C ILE A 66 2.82 2.49 9.01
N LYS A 67 2.14 3.53 9.50
CA LYS A 67 2.72 4.87 9.60
C LYS A 67 3.53 5.03 10.89
N HIS A 68 4.70 5.67 10.83
CA HIS A 68 5.56 5.98 11.98
C HIS A 68 5.50 7.45 12.39
#